data_AF-A0A2I0XG69-F1
#
_entry.id   AF-A0A2I0XG69-F1
#
_cell.length_a   1.000
_cell.length_b   1.000
_cell.length_c   1.000
_cell.angle_alpha   90.00
_cell.angle_beta   90.00
_cell.angle_gamma   90.00
#
_symmetry.space_group_name_H-M   'P 1'
#
loop_
_entity.id
_entity.type
_entity.pdbx_description
1 polymer ?
#
loop_
_entity_poly.entity_id
_entity_poly.type
_entity_poly.pdbx_seq_one_letter_code
_entity_poly.pdbx_strand_id
1 'polypeptide(L)'
;MSDKFQRYLYISPLYRVYKSYKQEYQIFIQHVNPVSVKESKLIVQPIIFEKHWVLLIGKLREKVWKMYDSLPNPEHKNICYIVISEILILS
;
A
#
# COMPACT_ATOMS: atom_id res chain seq x y z
N MET A 1 -12.60 4.90 26.06
CA MET A 1 -12.97 5.65 24.86
C MET A 1 -12.28 4.97 23.69
N SER A 2 -13.02 4.40 22.74
CA SER A 2 -12.41 3.86 21.52
C SER A 2 -11.73 4.99 20.76
N ASP A 3 -10.45 4.86 20.44
CA ASP A 3 -9.73 5.84 19.64
C ASP A 3 -10.55 6.23 18.41
N LYS A 4 -11.05 7.47 18.34
CA LYS A 4 -11.77 8.00 17.16
C LYS A 4 -10.88 8.02 15.91
N PHE A 5 -9.57 7.88 16.08
CA PHE A 5 -8.58 7.94 15.01
C PHE A 5 -7.77 6.65 14.94
N GLN A 6 -7.78 6.03 13.76
CA GLN A 6 -7.00 4.84 13.47
C GLN A 6 -5.70 5.24 12.77
N ARG A 7 -4.56 4.96 13.39
CA ARG A 7 -3.25 5.15 12.74
C ARG A 7 -3.09 4.22 11.55
N TYR A 8 -2.59 4.77 10.46
CA TYR A 8 -2.28 4.06 9.23
C TYR A 8 -0.94 4.50 8.66
N LEU A 9 -0.25 3.59 7.99
CA LEU A 9 0.87 3.91 7.12
C LEU A 9 0.34 4.21 5.73
N TYR A 10 0.78 5.34 5.17
CA TYR A 10 0.48 5.70 3.79
C TYR A 10 1.69 5.39 2.91
N ILE A 11 1.51 4.62 1.84
CA ILE A 11 2.54 4.43 0.81
C ILE A 11 2.13 5.24 -0.41
N SER A 12 2.96 6.21 -0.80
CA SER A 12 2.67 7.05 -1.96
C SER A 12 2.55 6.21 -3.23
N PRO A 13 1.60 6.48 -4.14
CA PRO A 13 1.54 5.84 -5.45
C PRO A 13 2.83 6.07 -6.27
N LEU A 14 3.52 7.20 -6.04
CA LEU A 14 4.75 7.55 -6.73
C LEU A 14 5.92 6.61 -6.37
N TYR A 15 5.86 5.92 -5.23
CA TYR A 15 6.82 4.87 -4.90
C TYR A 15 6.96 3.86 -6.05
N ARG A 16 5.84 3.37 -6.59
CA ARG A 16 5.83 2.38 -7.67
C ARG A 16 6.29 2.96 -9.00
N VAL A 17 5.82 4.17 -9.30
CA VAL A 17 6.19 4.88 -10.52
C VAL A 17 7.71 5.06 -10.58
N TYR A 18 8.30 5.64 -9.53
CA TYR A 18 9.74 5.88 -9.46
C TYR A 18 10.55 4.58 -9.44
N LYS A 19 10.08 3.56 -8.71
CA LYS A 19 10.68 2.23 -8.71
C LYS A 19 10.70 1.60 -10.10
N SER A 20 9.62 1.74 -10.88
CA SER A 20 9.54 1.19 -12.25
C SER A 20 10.51 1.88 -13.22
N TYR A 21 10.76 3.18 -13.04
CA TYR A 21 11.74 3.94 -13.82
C TYR A 21 13.17 3.86 -13.29
N LYS A 22 13.42 3.04 -12.25
CA LYS A 22 14.73 2.94 -11.56
C LYS A 22 15.25 4.29 -11.04
N GLN A 23 14.34 5.17 -10.65
CA GLN A 23 14.65 6.46 -10.02
C GLN A 23 14.73 6.31 -8.50
N GLU A 24 15.24 7.33 -7.80
CA GLU A 24 15.24 7.36 -6.34
C GLU A 24 13.80 7.40 -5.79
N TYR A 25 13.42 6.36 -5.06
CA TYR A 25 12.07 6.18 -4.52
C TYR A 25 12.04 6.12 -2.98
N GLN A 26 13.20 6.19 -2.33
CA GLN A 26 13.35 5.99 -0.88
C GLN A 26 12.54 7.00 -0.07
N ILE A 27 12.43 8.25 -0.56
CA ILE A 27 11.64 9.31 0.10
C ILE A 27 10.17 8.92 0.29
N PHE A 28 9.61 8.06 -0.56
CA PHE A 28 8.22 7.63 -0.49
C PHE A 28 7.97 6.50 0.52
N ILE A 29 9.03 5.87 1.03
CA ILE A 29 8.94 4.72 1.94
C ILE A 29 9.83 4.84 3.18
N GLN A 30 10.61 5.92 3.33
CA GLN A 30 11.52 6.12 4.46
C GLN A 30 10.83 6.04 5.84
N HIS A 31 9.55 6.43 5.89
CA HIS A 31 8.74 6.38 7.10
C HIS A 31 8.15 4.98 7.36
N VAL A 32 8.25 4.05 6.41
CA VAL A 32 7.83 2.65 6.53
C VAL A 32 8.99 1.84 7.09
N ASN A 33 9.07 1.80 8.42
CA ASN A 33 10.07 1.05 9.19
C ASN A 33 9.38 0.12 10.23
N PRO A 34 10.09 -0.83 10.85
CA PRO A 34 9.50 -1.79 11.77
C PRO A 34 8.71 -1.16 12.93
N VAL A 35 9.16 0.00 13.44
CA VAL A 35 8.46 0.73 14.51
C VAL A 35 7.12 1.25 13.99
N SER A 36 7.13 1.97 12.86
CA SER A 36 5.93 2.52 12.24
C SER A 36 4.90 1.44 11.86
N VAL A 37 5.38 0.26 11.42
CA VAL A 37 4.55 -0.92 11.08
C VAL A 37 3.91 -1.49 12.34
N LYS A 38 4.66 -1.63 13.43
CA LYS A 38 4.16 -2.13 14.72
C LYS A 38 3.11 -1.19 15.33
N GLU A 39 3.27 0.11 15.17
CA GLU A 39 2.37 1.14 15.72
C GLU A 39 1.10 1.35 14.89
N SER A 40 1.12 0.96 13.61
CA SER A 40 0.02 1.17 12.68
C SER A 40 -0.91 -0.04 12.63
N LYS A 41 -2.22 0.22 12.46
CA LYS A 41 -3.22 -0.85 12.29
C LYS A 41 -3.46 -1.17 10.81
N LEU A 42 -3.17 -0.21 9.93
CA LEU A 42 -3.44 -0.29 8.49
C LEU A 42 -2.22 0.15 7.68
N ILE A 43 -2.10 -0.40 6.47
CA ILE A 43 -1.36 0.18 5.35
C ILE A 43 -2.39 0.64 4.32
N VAL A 44 -2.21 1.84 3.81
CA VAL A 44 -3.03 2.46 2.77
C VAL A 44 -2.11 2.75 1.59
N GLN A 45 -2.36 2.09 0.46
CA GLN A 45 -1.60 2.30 -0.76
C GLN A 45 -2.53 2.52 -1.95
N PRO A 46 -2.63 3.77 -2.44
CA PRO A 46 -3.12 4.03 -3.77
C PRO A 46 -2.14 3.45 -4.81
N ILE A 47 -2.68 2.84 -5.85
CA ILE A 47 -1.95 2.27 -6.99
C ILE A 47 -2.48 2.95 -8.24
N ILE A 48 -1.56 3.49 -9.04
CA ILE A 48 -1.86 3.94 -10.39
C ILE A 48 -1.58 2.77 -11.31
N PHE A 49 -2.61 2.28 -11.98
CA PHE A 49 -2.49 1.26 -13.02
C PHE A 49 -2.99 1.88 -14.33
N GLU A 50 -2.06 2.10 -15.26
CA GLU A 50 -2.30 2.86 -16.49
C GLU A 50 -2.91 4.25 -16.22
N LYS A 51 -4.22 4.42 -16.46
CA LYS A 51 -4.98 5.67 -16.25
C LYS A 51 -6.01 5.55 -15.14
N HIS A 52 -5.96 4.47 -14.36
CA HIS A 52 -6.95 4.14 -13.33
C HIS A 52 -6.32 4.05 -11.94
N TRP A 53 -7.12 4.41 -10.94
CA TRP A 53 -6.73 4.37 -9.53
C TRP A 53 -7.36 3.18 -8.84
N VAL A 54 -6.53 2.38 -8.18
CA VAL A 54 -6.94 1.29 -7.32
C VAL A 54 -6.43 1.56 -5.92
N LEU A 55 -7.23 1.28 -4.89
CA LEU A 55 -6.82 1.46 -3.50
C LEU A 55 -6.63 0.10 -2.83
N LEU A 56 -5.41 -0.14 -2.34
CA LEU A 56 -5.09 -1.30 -1.53
C LEU A 56 -5.04 -0.94 -0.05
N ILE A 57 -5.79 -1.67 0.77
CA ILE A 57 -5.79 -1.54 2.23
C ILE A 57 -5.31 -2.85 2.84
N GLY A 58 -4.20 -2.80 3.57
CA GLY A 58 -3.67 -3.91 4.35
C GLY A 58 -4.01 -3.75 5.83
N LYS A 59 -4.75 -4.69 6.41
CA LYS A 59 -4.96 -4.77 7.86
C LYS A 59 -3.86 -5.62 8.48
N LEU A 60 -2.86 -4.97 9.07
CA LEU A 60 -1.61 -5.61 9.48
C LEU A 60 -1.81 -6.72 10.52
N ARG A 61 -2.67 -6.49 11.53
CA ARG A 61 -2.95 -7.47 12.60
C ARG A 61 -3.76 -8.66 12.12
N GLU A 62 -4.70 -8.42 11.21
CA GLU A 62 -5.59 -9.46 10.66
C GLU A 62 -4.93 -10.23 9.51
N LYS A 63 -3.80 -9.73 8.99
CA LYS A 63 -3.14 -10.23 7.76
C LYS A 63 -4.08 -10.28 6.55
N VAL A 64 -5.06 -9.36 6.52
CA VAL A 64 -6.05 -9.27 5.45
C VAL A 64 -5.72 -8.09 4.55
N TRP A 65 -5.77 -8.33 3.25
CA TRP A 65 -5.66 -7.29 2.23
C TRP A 65 -6.98 -7.13 1.51
N LYS A 66 -7.39 -5.88 1.30
CA LYS A 66 -8.61 -5.55 0.58
C LYS A 66 -8.33 -4.53 -0.52
N MET A 67 -8.71 -4.89 -1.73
CA MET A 67 -8.70 -4.02 -2.89
C MET A 67 -10.03 -3.27 -2.97
N TYR A 68 -9.95 -1.98 -3.27
CA TYR A 68 -11.07 -1.12 -3.62
C TYR A 68 -10.82 -0.59 -5.03
N ASP A 69 -11.74 -0.91 -5.92
CA ASP A 69 -11.67 -0.59 -7.32
C ASP A 69 -13.05 -0.10 -7.76
N SER A 70 -13.10 1.13 -8.29
CA SER A 70 -14.36 1.73 -8.76
C SER A 70 -14.80 1.17 -10.11
N LEU A 71 -13.91 0.51 -10.86
CA LEU A 71 -14.18 -0.10 -12.16
C LEU A 71 -13.60 -1.53 -12.16
N PRO A 72 -14.37 -2.53 -11.67
CA PRO A 72 -13.86 -3.88 -11.46
C PRO A 72 -13.21 -4.47 -12.72
N ASN A 73 -11.88 -4.64 -12.68
CA ASN A 73 -11.10 -5.25 -13.75
C ASN A 73 -10.23 -6.41 -13.19
N PRO A 74 -10.26 -7.62 -13.80
CA PRO A 74 -9.37 -8.72 -13.44
C PRO A 74 -7.88 -8.35 -13.39
N GLU A 75 -7.42 -7.45 -14.28
CA GLU A 75 -6.02 -7.01 -14.32
C GLU A 75 -5.63 -6.18 -13.09
N HIS A 76 -6.56 -5.36 -12.57
CA HIS A 76 -6.37 -4.60 -11.33
C HIS A 76 -6.17 -5.53 -10.12
N LYS A 77 -6.79 -6.72 -10.12
CA LYS A 77 -6.54 -7.73 -9.08
C LYS A 77 -5.11 -8.27 -9.14
N ASN A 78 -4.60 -8.52 -10.35
CA ASN A 78 -3.27 -9.08 -10.52
C ASN A 78 -2.17 -8.14 -10.00
N ILE A 79 -2.26 -6.83 -10.32
CA ILE A 79 -1.30 -5.86 -9.79
C ILE A 79 -1.33 -5.80 -8.26
N CYS A 80 -2.49 -5.91 -7.62
CA CYS A 80 -2.58 -5.96 -6.16
C CYS A 80 -1.85 -7.15 -5.54
N TYR A 81 -1.86 -8.34 -6.16
CA TYR A 81 -1.09 -9.48 -5.66
C TYR A 81 0.42 -9.23 -5.69
N ILE A 82 0.91 -8.62 -6.77
CA ILE A 82 2.31 -8.19 -6.90
C ILE A 82 2.64 -7.16 -5.82
N VAL A 83 1.72 -6.23 -5.55
CA VAL A 83 1.92 -5.20 -4.53
C VAL A 83 2.07 -5.79 -3.14
N ILE A 84 1.20 -6.73 -2.79
CA ILE A 84 1.18 -7.37 -1.47
C ILE A 84 2.48 -8.13 -1.22
N SER A 85 2.98 -8.88 -2.22
CA SER A 85 4.21 -9.64 -2.07
C SER A 85 5.43 -8.73 -1.83
N GLU A 86 5.50 -7.58 -2.49
CA GLU A 86 6.57 -6.61 -2.27
C GLU A 86 6.52 -5.97 -0.88
N ILE A 87 5.33 -5.67 -0.35
CA ILE A 87 5.21 -5.09 1.00
C ILE A 87 5.62 -6.10 2.06
N LEU A 88 5.25 -7.37 1.90
CA LEU A 88 5.60 -8.42 2.88
C LEU A 88 7.11 -8.67 2.95
N ILE A 89 7.87 -8.33 1.92
CA ILE A 89 9.35 -8.37 1.94
C ILE A 89 9.93 -7.20 2.74
N LEU A 90 9.22 -6.07 2.81
CA LEU A 90 9.67 -4.86 3.53
C LEU A 90 9.33 -4.90 5.03
N SER A 91 8.41 -5.77 5.45
CA SER A 91 7.92 -5.93 6.83
C SER A 91 8.62 -7.06 7.57
#